data_AF-A0A377TJY5-F1
#
_entry.id   AF-A0A377TJY5-F1
#
_cell.length_a   1.000
_cell.length_b   1.000
_cell.length_c   1.000
_cell.angle_alpha   90.00
_cell.angle_beta   90.00
_cell.angle_gamma   90.00
#
_symmetry.space_group_name_H-M   'P 1'
#
loop_
_entity.id
_entity.type
_entity.pdbx_description
1 polymer ?
#
loop_
_entity_poly.entity_id
_entity_poly.type
_entity_poly.pdbx_seq_one_letter_code
_entity_poly.pdbx_strand_id
1 'polypeptide(L)' 'MELYLDTANVAEVERLARIYPLAGVTTNPSIIAAGKVPVWDVLRACKKPSVRRAPSSRRP' A
#
# COMPACT_ATOMS: atom_id res chain seq x y z
N MET A 1 -6.83 -12.47 -11.83
CA MET A 1 -7.44 -11.14 -11.56
C MET A 1 -6.55 -10.43 -10.56
N GLU A 2 -6.21 -9.16 -10.78
CA GLU A 2 -5.41 -8.36 -9.86
C GLU A 2 -6.31 -7.41 -9.07
N LEU A 3 -6.13 -7.34 -7.74
CA LEU A 3 -6.93 -6.52 -6.86
C LEU A 3 -6.16 -5.25 -6.47
N TYR A 4 -6.75 -4.09 -6.73
CA TYR A 4 -6.19 -2.78 -6.36
C TYR A 4 -7.12 -2.06 -5.39
N LEU A 5 -6.53 -1.30 -4.47
CA LEU A 5 -7.27 -0.42 -3.57
C LEU A 5 -7.20 1.03 -4.08
N ASP A 6 -8.33 1.72 -4.19
CA ASP A 6 -8.37 3.11 -4.67
C ASP A 6 -8.44 4.08 -3.48
N THR A 7 -7.29 4.44 -2.92
CA THR A 7 -7.22 5.23 -1.68
C THR A 7 -5.89 5.99 -1.55
N ALA A 8 -5.87 7.01 -0.70
CA ALA A 8 -4.67 7.68 -0.21
C ALA A 8 -4.40 7.38 1.28
N ASN A 9 -5.24 6.56 1.92
CA ASN A 9 -5.12 6.25 3.34
C ASN A 9 -4.18 5.07 3.58
N VAL A 10 -2.97 5.36 4.05
CA VAL A 10 -1.92 4.37 4.33
C VAL A 10 -2.38 3.33 5.37
N ALA A 11 -3.08 3.75 6.42
CA ALA A 11 -3.54 2.84 7.47
C ALA A 11 -4.59 1.84 6.95
N GLU A 12 -5.43 2.28 6.01
CA GLU A 12 -6.39 1.42 5.34
C GLU A 12 -5.69 0.38 4.44
N VAL A 13 -4.69 0.82 3.67
CA VAL A 13 -3.85 -0.06 2.85
C VAL A 13 -3.17 -1.13 3.72
N GLU A 14 -2.53 -0.74 4.83
CA GLU A 14 -1.84 -1.67 5.74
C GLU A 14 -2.79 -2.67 6.42
N ARG A 15 -4.00 -2.22 6.75
CA ARG A 15 -5.03 -3.11 7.33
C ARG A 15 -5.54 -4.11 6.30
N LEU A 16 -5.86 -3.65 5.09
CA LEU A 16 -6.47 -4.49 4.06
C LEU A 16 -5.45 -5.38 3.35
N ALA A 17 -4.20 -4.97 3.21
CA ALA A 17 -3.13 -5.80 2.64
C ALA A 17 -2.83 -7.07 3.45
N ARG A 18 -3.21 -7.10 4.74
CA ARG A 18 -3.10 -8.30 5.60
C ARG A 18 -4.25 -9.30 5.39
N ILE A 19 -5.35 -8.86 4.80
CA ILE A 19 -6.60 -9.63 4.66
C ILE A 19 -6.81 -10.04 3.19
N TYR A 20 -6.52 -9.13 2.26
CA TYR A 20 -6.73 -9.29 0.83
C TYR A 20 -5.41 -9.38 0.07
N PRO A 21 -5.35 -10.19 -1.01
CA PRO A 21 -4.18 -10.27 -1.89
C PRO A 21 -4.11 -9.06 -2.82
N LEU A 22 -3.84 -7.87 -2.26
CA LEU A 22 -3.73 -6.62 -3.03
C LEU A 22 -2.47 -6.65 -3.91
N ALA A 23 -2.63 -6.41 -5.21
CA ALA A 23 -1.53 -6.19 -6.17
C ALA A 23 -0.86 -4.83 -5.93
N GLY A 24 -1.66 -3.83 -5.56
CA GLY A 24 -1.21 -2.48 -5.26
C GLY A 24 -2.33 -1.54 -4.87
N VAL A 25 -2.03 -0.25 -4.98
CA VAL A 25 -2.95 0.86 -4.69
C VAL A 25 -3.00 1.75 -5.93
N THR A 26 -4.19 2.17 -6.31
CA THR A 26 -4.42 3.25 -7.26
C THR A 26 -4.80 4.51 -6.51
N THR A 27 -4.52 5.66 -7.12
CA THR A 27 -4.95 6.94 -6.57
C THR A 27 -5.13 7.92 -7.72
N ASN A 28 -5.86 9.00 -7.44
CA ASN A 28 -6.06 10.11 -8.36
C ASN A 28 -6.02 11.43 -7.58
N PRO A 29 -5.88 12.59 -8.26
CA PRO A 29 -5.78 13.88 -7.57
C PRO A 29 -6.94 14.20 -6.62
N SER A 30 -8.16 13.77 -6.94
CA SER A 30 -9.35 14.02 -6.11
C SER A 30 -9.28 13.24 -4.79
N ILE A 31 -8.81 11.99 -4.81
CA ILE A 31 -8.61 11.16 -3.60
C ILE A 31 -7.52 11.77 -2.71
N ILE A 32 -6.41 12.24 -3.30
CA ILE A 32 -5.33 12.90 -2.56
C ILE A 32 -5.83 14.20 -1.91
N ALA A 33 -6.59 15.01 -2.65
CA ALA A 33 -7.14 16.27 -2.15
C ALA A 33 -8.05 16.07 -0.93
N ALA A 34 -8.87 15.00 -0.93
CA ALA A 34 -9.73 14.65 0.20
C ALA A 34 -8.93 14.26 1.45
N GLY A 35 -7.74 13.67 1.28
CA GLY A 35 -6.87 13.22 2.37
C GLY A 35 -6.22 14.36 3.17
N LYS A 36 -6.16 15.59 2.64
CA LYS A 36 -5.50 16.76 3.28
C LYS A 36 -4.05 16.52 3.71
N VAL A 37 -3.38 15.53 3.10
CA VAL A 37 -1.96 15.21 3.31
C VAL A 37 -1.19 15.67 2.07
N PRO A 38 0.04 16.20 2.21
CA PRO A 38 0.86 16.53 1.05
C PRO A 38 1.04 15.32 0.11
N VAL A 39 0.85 15.54 -1.18
CA VAL A 39 0.92 14.49 -2.21
C VAL A 39 2.21 13.68 -2.14
N TRP A 40 3.34 14.33 -1.82
CA TRP A 40 4.63 13.67 -1.70
C TRP A 40 4.70 12.66 -0.56
N ASP A 41 3.96 12.90 0.53
CA ASP A 41 3.94 12.01 1.69
C ASP A 41 3.06 10.80 1.41
N VAL A 42 1.91 11.01 0.75
CA VAL A 42 1.05 9.92 0.25
C VAL A 42 1.82 9.04 -0.72
N LEU A 43 2.49 9.62 -1.73
CA LEU A 43 3.24 8.85 -2.73
C LEU A 43 4.45 8.11 -2.12
N ARG A 44 5.12 8.70 -1.11
CA ARG A 44 6.21 8.02 -0.39
C ARG A 44 5.69 6.84 0.43
N ALA A 45 4.57 7.01 1.12
CA ALA A 45 4.00 5.95 1.94
C ALA A 45 3.40 4.81 1.09
N CYS A 46 2.79 5.13 -0.06
CA CYS A 46 2.27 4.13 -0.99
C CYS A 46 3.36 3.46 -1.84
N LYS A 47 4.56 4.05 -1.96
CA LYS A 47 5.73 3.37 -2.53
C LYS A 47 6.21 2.28 -1.56
N LYS A 48 5.93 1.03 -1.89
CA LYS A 48 6.40 -0.17 -1.15
C LYS A 48 7.88 -0.01 -0.72
N PRO A 49 8.24 -0.16 0.58
CA PRO A 49 9.39 -0.98 0.91
C PRO A 49 8.97 -2.40 0.57
N SER A 50 9.59 -2.98 -0.45
CA SER A 50 9.47 -4.41 -0.71
C SER A 50 9.68 -5.16 0.60
N VAL A 51 8.69 -5.98 0.94
CA VAL A 51 8.73 -6.98 2.00
C VAL A 51 10.18 -7.41 2.22
N ARG A 52 10.77 -7.13 3.39
CA ARG A 52 11.91 -7.93 3.85
C ARG A 52 11.41 -9.35 3.84
N ARG A 53 11.70 -10.10 2.77
CA ARG A 53 11.54 -11.55 2.75
C ARG A 53 12.31 -12.01 3.99
N ALA A 54 11.59 -12.56 4.96
CA ALA A 54 12.23 -13.28 6.04
C ALA A 54 13.19 -14.28 5.36
N PRO A 55 14.46 -14.38 5.78
CA PRO A 55 15.32 -15.42 5.25
C PRO A 55 14.62 -16.73 5.52
N SER A 56 14.27 -17.46 4.46
CA SER A 56 13.76 -18.81 4.57
C SER A 56 14.83 -19.60 5.32
N SER A 57 14.63 -19.82 6.62
CA SER A 57 15.40 -20.79 7.37
C SER A 57 15.12 -22.13 6.70
N ARG A 58 16.04 -22.52 5.82
CA ARG A 58 16.25 -23.91 5.44
C ARG A 58 16.30 -24.67 6.76
N ARG A 59 15.24 -25.44 7.04
CA ARG A 59 15.32 -26.49 8.05
C ARG A 59 16.22 -27.57 7.45
N PRO A 60 17.39 -27.89 8.05
CA PRO A 60 17.94 -29.22 7.92
C PRO A 60 17.05 -30.24 8.66
#